data_AF-A0A1R3KIX6-F1
#
_entry.id   AF-A0A1R3KIX6-F1
#
_cell.length_a   1.000
_cell.length_b   1.000
_cell.length_c   1.000
_cell.angle_alpha   90.00
_cell.angle_beta   90.00
_cell.angle_gamma   90.00
#
_symmetry.space_group_name_H-M   'P 1'
#
loop_
_entity.id
_entity.type
_entity.pdbx_description
1 polymer ?
#
loop_
_entity_poly.entity_id
_entity_poly.type
_entity_poly.pdbx_seq_one_letter_code
_entity_poly.pdbx_strand_id
1 'polypeptide(L)'
;MSFLDNAKEVLTEEEFTKLQELQTKSSDFEATPDEEKNLLELKNSVREKIAQRDKAKNLSFLNGKFANMPPSSLRDKDGKEVEEAIKTGERISKGAKEAIKKMGVAKFVELITDKAYFIDHVSTPTVGIMANKKVYKHINEQAKRLEFDVEKFKQALGIKA
;
A
#
# COMPACT_ATOMS: atom_id res chain seq x y z
N MET A 1 12.36 8.06 -16.64
CA MET A 1 11.58 8.17 -17.89
C MET A 1 10.93 9.53 -17.94
N SER A 2 10.96 10.19 -19.09
CA SER A 2 10.28 11.48 -19.28
C SER A 2 8.77 11.29 -19.45
N PHE A 3 8.01 12.38 -19.37
CA PHE A 3 6.58 12.37 -19.67
C PHE A 3 6.29 11.93 -21.10
N LEU A 4 7.11 12.37 -22.07
CA LEU A 4 6.97 12.03 -23.48
C LEU A 4 7.26 10.55 -23.76
N ASP A 5 8.26 9.97 -23.08
CA ASP A 5 8.55 8.53 -23.21
C ASP A 5 7.34 7.70 -22.79
N ASN A 6 6.70 8.07 -21.67
CA ASN A 6 5.51 7.38 -21.19
C ASN A 6 4.28 7.65 -22.06
N ALA A 7 4.13 8.86 -22.60
CA ALA A 7 3.04 9.21 -23.49
C ALA A 7 3.06 8.37 -24.77
N LYS A 8 4.26 8.15 -25.34
CA LYS A 8 4.45 7.33 -26.55
C LYS A 8 4.03 5.87 -26.37
N GLU A 9 4.12 5.34 -25.15
CA GLU A 9 3.71 3.96 -24.84
C GLU A 9 2.19 3.79 -24.68
N VAL A 10 1.44 4.87 -24.43
CA VAL A 10 0.01 4.79 -24.06
C VAL A 10 -0.93 5.51 -25.02
N LEU A 11 -0.40 6.36 -25.89
CA LEU A 11 -1.15 7.05 -26.94
C LEU A 11 -0.99 6.36 -28.29
N THR A 12 -1.93 6.61 -29.20
CA THR A 12 -1.73 6.30 -30.62
C THR A 12 -0.69 7.25 -31.22
N GLU A 13 -0.14 6.88 -32.38
CA GLU A 13 0.84 7.72 -33.08
C GLU A 13 0.26 9.11 -33.45
N GLU A 14 -1.01 9.16 -33.84
CA GLU A 14 -1.74 10.40 -34.12
C GLU A 14 -1.92 11.26 -32.86
N GLU A 15 -2.35 10.67 -31.75
CA GLU A 15 -2.49 11.36 -30.46
C GLU A 15 -1.15 11.89 -29.94
N PHE A 16 -0.08 11.09 -30.10
CA PHE A 16 1.26 11.46 -29.67
C PHE A 16 1.84 12.60 -30.52
N THR A 17 1.66 12.55 -31.84
CA THR A 17 2.07 13.63 -32.75
C THR A 17 1.34 14.93 -32.40
N LYS A 18 0.02 14.86 -32.17
CA LYS A 18 -0.78 16.01 -31.74
C LYS A 18 -0.33 16.57 -30.40
N LEU A 19 0.08 15.73 -29.45
CA LEU A 19 0.65 16.17 -28.17
C LEU A 19 1.95 16.97 -28.37
N GLN A 20 2.85 16.48 -29.23
CA GLN A 20 4.11 17.15 -29.52
C GLN A 20 3.91 18.49 -30.22
N GLU A 21 3.02 18.55 -31.21
CA GLU A 21 2.68 19.79 -31.93
C GLU A 21 2.10 20.83 -30.97
N LEU A 22 1.13 20.46 -30.14
CA LEU A 22 0.51 21.38 -29.18
C LEU A 22 1.49 21.82 -28.09
N GLN A 23 2.39 20.94 -27.61
CA GLN A 23 3.44 21.34 -26.67
C GLN A 23 4.42 22.33 -27.29
N THR A 24 4.77 22.16 -28.56
CA THR A 24 5.67 23.06 -29.28
C THR A 24 5.01 24.43 -29.43
N LYS A 25 3.79 24.47 -29.98
CA LYS A 25 3.00 25.71 -30.10
C LYS A 25 2.81 26.43 -28.76
N SER A 26 2.53 25.69 -27.69
CA SER A 26 2.38 26.27 -26.34
C SER A 26 3.71 26.84 -25.81
N SER A 27 4.83 26.14 -26.05
CA SER A 27 6.17 26.60 -25.64
C SER A 27 6.63 27.82 -26.43
N ASP A 28 6.23 27.91 -27.69
CA ASP A 28 6.50 29.03 -28.59
C ASP A 28 5.47 30.17 -28.42
N PHE A 29 4.50 30.03 -27.51
CA PHE A 29 3.41 30.98 -27.24
C PHE A 29 2.49 31.24 -28.46
N GLU A 30 2.43 30.30 -29.39
CA GLU A 30 1.60 30.34 -30.61
C GLU A 30 0.27 29.59 -30.45
N ALA A 31 0.07 28.88 -29.35
CA ALA A 31 -1.16 28.14 -29.09
C ALA A 31 -2.36 29.07 -28.82
N THR A 32 -3.47 28.80 -29.49
CA THR A 32 -4.76 29.43 -29.19
C THR A 32 -5.34 28.91 -27.86
N PRO A 33 -6.31 29.62 -27.23
CA PRO A 33 -6.96 29.15 -26.01
C PRO A 33 -7.60 27.75 -26.15
N ASP A 34 -8.16 27.44 -27.31
CA ASP A 34 -8.74 26.12 -27.59
C ASP A 34 -7.65 25.04 -27.73
N GLU A 35 -6.51 25.37 -28.32
CA GLU A 35 -5.35 24.48 -28.41
C GLU A 35 -4.71 24.23 -27.03
N GLU A 36 -4.65 25.24 -26.15
CA GLU A 36 -4.20 25.09 -24.76
C GLU A 36 -5.13 24.18 -23.95
N LYS A 37 -6.44 24.33 -24.15
CA LYS A 37 -7.43 23.45 -23.55
C LYS A 37 -7.27 22.01 -24.05
N ASN A 38 -7.12 21.83 -25.35
CA ASN A 38 -6.87 20.51 -25.96
C ASN A 38 -5.57 19.90 -25.44
N LEU A 39 -4.51 20.69 -25.27
CA LEU A 39 -3.23 20.25 -24.71
C LEU A 39 -3.38 19.76 -23.27
N LEU A 40 -4.14 20.49 -22.45
CA LEU A 40 -4.41 20.12 -21.07
C LEU A 40 -5.21 18.81 -20.98
N GLU A 41 -6.26 18.68 -21.78
CA GLU A 41 -7.08 17.47 -21.87
C GLU A 41 -6.24 16.26 -22.29
N LEU A 42 -5.38 16.44 -23.31
CA LEU A 42 -4.48 15.39 -23.78
C LEU A 42 -3.46 14.99 -22.71
N LYS A 43 -2.88 15.95 -21.98
CA LYS A 43 -1.97 15.68 -20.86
C LYS A 43 -2.65 14.92 -19.72
N ASN A 44 -3.91 15.22 -19.43
CA ASN A 44 -4.69 14.51 -18.41
C ASN A 44 -5.01 13.08 -18.87
N SER A 45 -5.43 12.90 -20.12
CA SER A 45 -5.65 11.59 -20.72
C SER A 45 -4.39 10.71 -20.66
N VAL A 46 -3.20 11.28 -20.96
CA VAL A 46 -1.92 10.57 -20.82
C VAL A 46 -1.68 10.11 -19.38
N ARG A 47 -1.88 10.99 -18.39
CA ARG A 47 -1.70 10.64 -16.97
C ARG A 47 -2.61 9.50 -16.54
N GLU A 48 -3.87 9.54 -16.97
CA GLU A 48 -4.84 8.49 -16.69
C GLU A 48 -4.46 7.17 -17.36
N LYS A 49 -4.09 7.19 -18.63
CA LYS A 49 -3.67 5.98 -19.37
C LYS A 49 -2.37 5.39 -18.78
N ILE A 50 -1.42 6.23 -18.33
CA ILE A 50 -0.23 5.77 -17.59
C ILE A 50 -0.63 5.08 -16.28
N ALA A 51 -1.51 5.71 -15.48
CA ALA A 51 -1.98 5.13 -14.24
C ALA A 51 -2.71 3.79 -14.46
N GLN A 52 -3.51 3.69 -15.53
CA GLN A 52 -4.17 2.44 -15.93
C GLN A 52 -3.16 1.38 -16.39
N ARG A 53 -2.18 1.75 -17.21
CA ARG A 53 -1.08 0.87 -17.65
C ARG A 53 -0.31 0.34 -16.45
N ASP A 54 0.08 1.20 -15.52
CA ASP A 54 0.88 0.83 -14.36
C ASP A 54 0.05 -0.03 -13.39
N LYS A 55 -1.24 0.29 -13.22
CA LYS A 55 -2.18 -0.58 -12.51
C LYS A 55 -2.30 -1.96 -13.17
N ALA A 56 -2.39 -2.03 -14.50
CA ALA A 56 -2.48 -3.28 -15.25
C ALA A 56 -1.16 -4.09 -15.24
N LYS A 57 -0.01 -3.42 -15.37
CA LYS A 57 1.33 -4.01 -15.23
C LYS A 57 1.52 -4.55 -13.81
N ASN A 58 1.09 -3.82 -12.80
CA ASN A 58 1.12 -4.29 -11.40
C ASN A 58 0.16 -5.46 -11.19
N LEU A 59 -1.07 -5.41 -11.71
CA LEU A 59 -2.03 -6.52 -11.66
C LEU A 59 -1.53 -7.77 -12.37
N SER A 60 -0.91 -7.64 -13.54
CA SER A 60 -0.35 -8.76 -14.31
C SER A 60 0.92 -9.31 -13.67
N PHE A 61 1.79 -8.47 -13.12
CA PHE A 61 2.94 -8.89 -12.31
C PHE A 61 2.50 -9.67 -11.07
N LEU A 62 1.45 -9.20 -10.39
CA LEU A 62 0.82 -9.90 -9.29
C LEU A 62 0.26 -11.24 -9.79
N ASN A 63 -0.60 -11.27 -10.81
CA ASN A 63 -1.20 -12.50 -11.33
C ASN A 63 -0.16 -13.51 -11.85
N GLY A 64 0.93 -13.05 -12.49
CA GLY A 64 2.02 -13.88 -12.98
C GLY A 64 2.88 -14.49 -11.87
N LYS A 65 3.02 -13.81 -10.73
CA LYS A 65 3.64 -14.40 -9.52
C LYS A 65 2.66 -15.28 -8.72
N PHE A 66 1.36 -15.02 -8.79
CA PHE A 66 0.32 -15.76 -8.06
C PHE A 66 -0.17 -17.04 -8.75
N ALA A 67 0.15 -17.28 -10.02
CA ALA A 67 -0.20 -18.55 -10.69
C ALA A 67 0.45 -19.79 -10.03
N ASN A 68 1.53 -19.60 -9.26
CA ASN A 68 2.27 -20.66 -8.58
C ASN A 68 2.24 -20.58 -7.04
N MET A 69 1.38 -19.76 -6.43
CA MET A 69 1.26 -19.69 -4.96
C MET A 69 -0.16 -20.05 -4.47
N PRO A 70 -0.28 -20.91 -3.44
CA PRO A 70 -1.56 -21.35 -2.90
C PRO A 70 -2.38 -20.19 -2.30
N PRO A 71 -3.71 -20.35 -2.19
CA PRO A 71 -4.67 -19.26 -2.08
C PRO A 71 -4.62 -18.58 -0.71
N SER A 72 -3.78 -17.56 -0.59
CA SER A 72 -3.77 -16.66 0.57
C SER A 72 -3.40 -15.25 0.16
N SER A 73 -4.38 -14.40 -0.15
CA SER A 73 -4.13 -12.96 -0.23
C SER A 73 -5.40 -12.18 0.10
N LEU A 74 -5.48 -11.73 1.36
CA LEU A 74 -6.50 -10.83 1.89
C LEU A 74 -6.20 -9.42 1.41
N ARG A 75 -6.94 -8.95 0.40
CA ARG A 75 -6.99 -7.54 -0.02
C ARG A 75 -8.26 -6.91 0.57
N ASP A 76 -8.19 -5.64 1.00
CA ASP A 76 -9.42 -4.91 1.33
C ASP A 76 -10.13 -4.40 0.06
N LYS A 77 -11.37 -3.94 0.22
CA LYS A 77 -12.24 -3.47 -0.87
C LYS A 77 -11.69 -2.30 -1.70
N ASP A 78 -10.64 -1.64 -1.21
CA ASP A 78 -10.02 -0.47 -1.84
C ASP A 78 -8.61 -0.78 -2.38
N GLY A 79 -8.18 -2.05 -2.33
CA GLY A 79 -6.96 -2.53 -2.97
C GLY A 79 -5.66 -2.14 -2.28
N LYS A 80 -5.71 -1.66 -1.03
CA LYS A 80 -4.48 -1.40 -0.26
C LYS A 80 -3.91 -2.72 0.29
N GLU A 81 -2.59 -2.86 0.20
CA GLU A 81 -1.86 -3.96 0.82
C GLU A 81 -2.06 -3.90 2.33
N VAL A 82 -2.80 -4.88 2.86
CA VAL A 82 -3.01 -5.06 4.30
C VAL A 82 -1.66 -5.14 5.03
N GLU A 83 -0.60 -5.58 4.36
CA GLU A 83 0.77 -5.62 4.88
C GLU A 83 1.34 -4.26 5.29
N GLU A 84 1.12 -3.18 4.53
CA GLU A 84 1.78 -1.90 4.78
C GLU A 84 1.22 -1.20 6.04
N ALA A 85 -0.09 -1.29 6.25
CA ALA A 85 -0.75 -0.80 7.47
C ALA A 85 -0.41 -1.62 8.72
N ILE A 86 -0.09 -2.92 8.55
CA ILE A 86 0.43 -3.76 9.64
C ILE A 86 1.86 -3.36 9.99
N LYS A 87 2.70 -3.06 9.00
CA LYS A 87 4.11 -2.68 9.16
C LYS A 87 4.30 -1.32 9.85
N THR A 88 3.48 -0.32 9.57
CA THR A 88 3.69 1.07 10.08
C THR A 88 2.88 1.41 11.34
N GLY A 89 1.93 0.57 11.75
CA GLY A 89 1.01 0.91 12.83
C GLY A 89 0.09 2.10 12.51
N GLU A 90 0.01 2.50 11.23
CA GLU A 90 -0.98 3.44 10.75
C GLU A 90 -2.40 2.92 10.98
N ARG A 91 -3.36 3.84 10.93
CA ARG A 91 -4.77 3.58 11.23
C ARG A 91 -5.32 2.57 10.21
N ILE A 92 -5.36 1.30 10.61
CA ILE A 92 -5.86 0.19 9.80
C ILE A 92 -7.31 0.50 9.38
N SER A 93 -7.62 0.35 8.09
CA SER A 93 -8.98 0.54 7.58
C SER A 93 -9.96 -0.41 8.30
N LYS A 94 -11.24 -0.02 8.45
CA LYS A 94 -12.24 -0.88 9.09
C LYS A 94 -12.35 -2.25 8.39
N GLY A 95 -12.20 -2.26 7.06
CA GLY A 95 -12.18 -3.49 6.24
C GLY A 95 -10.97 -4.38 6.50
N ALA A 96 -9.77 -3.80 6.56
CA ALA A 96 -8.55 -4.55 6.86
C ALA A 96 -8.57 -5.10 8.30
N LYS A 97 -9.10 -4.34 9.27
CA LYS A 97 -9.28 -4.81 10.65
C LYS A 97 -10.19 -6.04 10.73
N GLU A 98 -11.34 -6.04 10.04
CA GLU A 98 -12.25 -7.19 9.98
C GLU A 98 -11.60 -8.41 9.29
N ALA A 99 -10.84 -8.18 8.21
CA ALA A 99 -10.10 -9.23 7.52
C ALA A 99 -9.04 -9.88 8.42
N ILE A 100 -8.26 -9.08 9.15
CA ILE A 100 -7.24 -9.54 10.10
C ILE A 100 -7.88 -10.29 11.28
N LYS A 101 -9.01 -9.81 11.80
CA LYS A 101 -9.77 -10.52 12.84
C LYS A 101 -10.17 -11.93 12.40
N LYS A 102 -10.74 -12.06 11.21
CA LYS A 102 -11.15 -13.36 10.64
C LYS A 102 -9.95 -14.28 10.37
N MET A 103 -8.80 -13.70 10.03
CA MET A 103 -7.56 -14.42 9.78
C MET A 103 -6.99 -15.07 11.06
N GLY A 104 -7.17 -14.40 12.20
CA GLY A 104 -6.72 -14.87 13.50
C GLY A 104 -5.24 -14.60 13.79
N VAL A 105 -4.88 -14.73 15.06
CA VAL A 105 -3.58 -14.32 15.61
C VAL A 105 -2.40 -15.07 14.99
N ALA A 106 -2.52 -16.39 14.80
CA ALA A 106 -1.42 -17.21 14.29
C ALA A 106 -1.00 -16.79 12.88
N LYS A 107 -1.99 -16.71 11.98
CA LYS A 107 -1.78 -16.34 10.58
C LYS A 107 -1.40 -14.86 10.43
N PHE A 108 -1.88 -13.99 11.32
CA PHE A 108 -1.39 -12.61 11.40
C PHE A 108 0.11 -12.57 11.72
N VAL A 109 0.57 -13.33 12.72
CA VAL A 109 1.99 -13.37 13.10
C VAL A 109 2.91 -13.95 12.03
N GLU A 110 2.42 -14.93 11.26
CA GLU A 110 3.13 -15.46 10.09
C GLU A 110 3.39 -14.38 9.02
N LEU A 111 2.48 -13.43 8.87
CA LEU A 111 2.56 -12.34 7.89
C LEU A 111 3.32 -11.11 8.39
N ILE A 112 3.66 -11.04 9.69
CA ILE A 112 4.48 -9.95 10.22
C ILE A 112 5.92 -10.14 9.73
N THR A 113 6.39 -9.19 8.92
CA THR A 113 7.77 -9.15 8.43
C THR A 113 8.75 -8.60 9.47
N ASP A 114 8.31 -7.66 10.30
CA ASP A 114 9.12 -7.05 11.36
C ASP A 114 8.64 -7.51 12.74
N LYS A 115 9.08 -8.70 13.14
CA LYS A 115 8.78 -9.24 14.48
C LYS A 115 9.55 -8.47 15.57
N ALA A 116 10.69 -7.90 15.24
CA ALA A 116 11.54 -7.13 16.16
C ALA A 116 10.81 -5.89 16.69
N TYR A 117 10.03 -5.20 15.85
CA TYR A 117 9.14 -4.11 16.27
C TYR A 117 8.27 -4.48 17.49
N PHE A 118 7.77 -5.71 17.55
CA PHE A 118 6.90 -6.16 18.63
C PHE A 118 7.67 -6.67 19.86
N ILE A 119 8.83 -7.29 19.64
CA ILE A 119 9.58 -8.01 20.67
C ILE A 119 10.56 -7.08 21.40
N ASP A 120 11.13 -6.08 20.71
CA ASP A 120 12.27 -5.32 21.24
C ASP A 120 11.83 -4.09 22.05
N HIS A 121 10.63 -3.56 21.80
CA HIS A 121 10.08 -2.41 22.52
C HIS A 121 9.39 -2.85 23.82
N VAL A 122 10.22 -3.27 24.79
CA VAL A 122 9.81 -3.69 26.12
C VAL A 122 10.21 -2.65 27.14
N SER A 123 9.26 -2.20 27.96
CA SER A 123 9.57 -1.44 29.17
C SER A 123 9.41 -2.32 30.40
N THR A 124 10.25 -2.09 31.41
CA THR A 124 10.12 -2.72 32.74
C THR A 124 9.97 -1.60 33.76
N PRO A 125 8.74 -1.14 34.03
CA PRO A 125 8.51 -0.05 34.98
C PRO A 125 9.01 -0.45 36.37
N THR A 126 9.59 0.48 37.12
CA THR A 126 10.03 0.25 38.51
C THR A 126 8.94 0.52 39.54
N VAL A 127 7.85 1.18 39.12
CA VAL A 127 6.74 1.61 39.99
C VAL A 127 5.38 1.35 39.34
N GLY A 128 4.33 1.18 40.15
CA GLY A 128 2.94 0.96 39.70
C GLY A 128 2.51 -0.52 39.60
N ILE A 129 1.29 -0.75 39.10
CA ILE A 129 0.66 -2.10 39.04
C ILE A 129 1.45 -3.08 38.13
N MET A 130 2.20 -2.53 37.18
CA MET A 130 3.07 -3.28 36.27
C MET A 130 4.56 -3.22 36.69
N ALA A 131 4.86 -2.83 37.93
CA ALA A 131 6.22 -2.77 38.43
C ALA A 131 6.92 -4.12 38.29
N ASN A 132 8.18 -4.09 37.82
CA ASN A 132 9.05 -5.23 37.60
C ASN A 132 8.52 -6.28 36.60
N LYS A 133 7.47 -5.95 35.84
CA LYS A 133 6.94 -6.80 34.77
C LYS A 133 7.36 -6.26 33.41
N LYS A 134 7.68 -7.16 32.48
CA LYS A 134 7.92 -6.81 31.08
C LYS A 134 6.62 -6.35 30.43
N VAL A 135 6.59 -5.10 29.97
CA VAL A 135 5.47 -4.49 29.26
C VAL A 135 5.84 -4.39 27.78
N TYR A 136 5.21 -5.23 26.97
CA TYR A 136 5.35 -5.21 25.51
C TYR A 136 4.37 -4.19 24.92
N LYS A 137 4.80 -2.94 24.83
CA LYS A 137 3.91 -1.80 24.51
C LYS A 137 3.22 -1.98 23.16
N HIS A 138 3.97 -2.34 22.12
CA HIS A 138 3.43 -2.51 20.78
C HIS A 138 2.53 -3.74 20.63
N ILE A 139 2.80 -4.82 21.37
CA ILE A 139 1.91 -5.99 21.43
C ILE A 139 0.57 -5.60 22.06
N ASN A 140 0.59 -4.91 23.20
CA ASN A 140 -0.64 -4.50 23.89
C ASN A 140 -1.47 -3.52 23.06
N GLU A 141 -0.82 -2.55 22.41
CA GLU A 141 -1.50 -1.58 21.54
C GLU A 141 -2.13 -2.26 20.32
N GLN A 142 -1.40 -3.15 19.64
CA GLN A 142 -1.91 -3.83 18.45
C GLN A 142 -2.96 -4.88 18.77
N ALA A 143 -2.80 -5.63 19.87
CA ALA A 143 -3.84 -6.53 20.37
C ALA A 143 -5.14 -5.79 20.63
N LYS A 144 -5.08 -4.63 21.29
CA LYS A 144 -6.27 -3.79 21.55
C LYS A 144 -6.89 -3.25 20.25
N ARG A 145 -6.08 -2.85 19.27
CA ARG A 145 -6.56 -2.33 17.98
C ARG A 145 -7.26 -3.42 17.16
N LEU A 146 -6.69 -4.62 17.13
CA LEU A 146 -7.19 -5.75 16.36
C LEU A 146 -8.20 -6.62 17.12
N GLU A 147 -8.41 -6.34 18.42
CA GLU A 147 -9.22 -7.17 19.34
C GLU A 147 -8.71 -8.61 19.44
N PHE A 148 -7.40 -8.75 19.47
CA PHE A 148 -6.74 -10.01 19.74
C PHE A 148 -6.52 -10.22 21.23
N ASP A 149 -6.53 -11.49 21.63
CA ASP A 149 -6.08 -11.89 22.95
C ASP A 149 -4.56 -11.66 23.05
N VAL A 150 -4.15 -10.87 24.06
CA VAL A 150 -2.77 -10.44 24.26
C VAL A 150 -1.84 -11.63 24.49
N GLU A 151 -2.28 -12.63 25.27
CA GLU A 151 -1.47 -13.78 25.62
C GLU A 151 -1.31 -14.73 24.43
N LYS A 152 -2.38 -14.95 23.66
CA LYS A 152 -2.28 -15.69 22.38
C LYS A 152 -1.35 -14.98 21.40
N PHE A 153 -1.35 -13.65 21.38
CA PHE A 153 -0.46 -12.90 20.49
C PHE A 153 1.01 -13.00 20.90
N LYS A 154 1.30 -12.91 22.20
CA LYS A 154 2.66 -13.18 22.74
C LYS A 154 3.12 -14.60 22.43
N GLN A 155 2.27 -15.60 22.66
CA GLN A 155 2.58 -17.00 22.38
C GLN A 155 2.88 -17.24 20.90
N ALA A 156 2.06 -16.67 19.99
CA ALA A 156 2.28 -16.77 18.56
C ALA A 156 3.59 -16.09 18.11
N LEU A 157 4.01 -15.01 18.79
CA LEU A 157 5.30 -14.35 18.59
C LEU A 157 6.49 -15.10 19.23
N GLY A 158 6.25 -16.22 19.92
CA GLY A 158 7.29 -17.00 20.59
C GLY A 158 7.75 -16.42 21.94
N ILE A 159 7.03 -15.44 22.49
CA ILE A 159 7.30 -14.87 23.80
C ILE A 159 6.71 -15.82 24.84
N LYS A 160 7.58 -16.49 25.60
CA LYS A 160 7.17 -17.32 26.74
C LYS A 160 6.71 -16.42 27.89
N ALA A 161 5.57 -16.79 28.49
CA ALA A 161 5.05 -16.16 29.71
C ALA A 161 6.03 -16.29 30.88
#